data_AF-A0A7J6NA13-F1
#
_entry.id   AF-A0A7J6NA13-F1
#
_cell.length_a   1.000
_cell.length_b   1.000
_cell.length_c   1.000
_cell.angle_alpha   90.00
_cell.angle_beta   90.00
_cell.angle_gamma   90.00
#
_symmetry.space_group_name_H-M   'P 1'
#
loop_
_entity.id
_entity.type
_entity.pdbx_description
1 polymer ?
#
loop_
_entity_poly.entity_id
_entity_poly.type
_entity_poly.pdbx_seq_one_letter_code
_entity_poly.pdbx_strand_id
1 'polypeptide(L)'
;MCRQDSPQRPSRSPRPLQLVETAGKDLHHFLQHHFEYVSPKADKIWHRSTVVGFSCFLLAIITGPAFILQHCFFGALVCLTESLASFAADYVFIEDDTHPAQRIDRYLCVVFVAVTWYDCIVGLSYSVVTMCLLMVPVFALLHFSRASTTKRQWVTRHFIWHLLGSTGVALTLLAGTPTWSHPHIKIFPVSAPKGVSFLLA
;
A
#
# COMPACT_ATOMS: atom_id res chain seq x y z
N MET A 1 -29.41 -16.07 -57.57
CA MET A 1 -28.60 -16.72 -56.53
C MET A 1 -28.66 -15.85 -55.27
N CYS A 2 -29.52 -16.17 -54.31
CA CYS A 2 -29.61 -15.47 -53.02
C CYS A 2 -28.67 -16.16 -52.02
N ARG A 3 -27.71 -15.42 -51.46
CA ARG A 3 -26.92 -15.85 -50.30
C ARG A 3 -27.83 -15.88 -49.07
N GLN A 4 -27.95 -17.05 -48.44
CA GLN A 4 -28.55 -17.18 -47.12
C GLN A 4 -27.50 -16.76 -46.08
N ASP A 5 -27.70 -15.61 -45.46
CA ASP A 5 -26.96 -15.20 -44.28
C ASP A 5 -27.31 -16.14 -43.12
N SER A 6 -26.30 -16.84 -42.61
CA SER A 6 -26.46 -17.75 -41.48
C SER A 6 -26.78 -16.95 -40.21
N PRO A 7 -27.76 -17.36 -39.39
CA PRO A 7 -28.12 -16.64 -38.18
C PRO A 7 -26.94 -16.64 -37.20
N GLN A 8 -26.45 -15.44 -36.87
CA GLN A 8 -25.42 -15.26 -35.85
C GLN A 8 -25.95 -15.80 -34.52
N ARG A 9 -25.27 -16.81 -33.97
CA ARG A 9 -25.55 -17.31 -32.61
C ARG A 9 -25.35 -16.16 -31.62
N PRO A 10 -26.27 -15.97 -30.66
CA PRO A 10 -26.10 -14.98 -29.61
C PRO A 10 -24.81 -15.27 -28.84
N SER A 11 -23.92 -14.28 -28.76
CA SER A 11 -22.68 -14.41 -27.99
C SER A 11 -23.06 -14.64 -26.53
N ARG A 12 -22.64 -15.78 -25.99
CA ARG A 12 -22.83 -16.06 -24.58
C ARG A 12 -21.94 -15.10 -23.81
N SER A 13 -22.54 -14.34 -22.90
CA SER A 13 -21.78 -13.47 -21.99
C SER A 13 -20.75 -14.32 -21.22
N PRO A 14 -19.51 -13.81 -21.04
CA PRO A 14 -18.49 -14.52 -20.30
C PRO A 14 -18.98 -14.81 -18.88
N ARG A 15 -18.71 -16.02 -18.40
CA ARG A 15 -19.11 -16.41 -17.04
C ARG A 15 -18.34 -15.55 -16.03
N PRO A 16 -18.94 -15.17 -14.89
CA PRO A 16 -18.29 -14.33 -13.86
C PRO A 16 -16.91 -14.82 -13.42
N LEU A 17 -16.68 -16.13 -13.40
CA LEU A 17 -15.38 -16.74 -13.08
C LEU A 17 -14.27 -16.39 -14.08
N GLN A 18 -14.58 -16.30 -15.38
CA GLN A 18 -13.60 -15.88 -16.38
C GLN A 18 -13.22 -14.40 -16.19
N LEU A 19 -14.17 -13.54 -15.81
CA LEU A 19 -13.90 -12.12 -15.55
C LEU A 19 -12.91 -11.91 -14.40
N VAL A 20 -13.04 -12.67 -13.30
CA VAL A 20 -12.11 -12.58 -12.16
C VAL A 20 -10.71 -13.08 -12.53
N GLU A 21 -10.62 -14.18 -13.30
CA GLU A 21 -9.33 -14.73 -13.73
C GLU A 21 -8.59 -13.78 -14.68
N THR A 22 -9.31 -13.15 -15.63
CA THR A 22 -8.73 -12.15 -16.53
C THR A 22 -8.27 -10.91 -15.77
N ALA A 23 -9.10 -10.40 -14.84
CA ALA A 23 -8.71 -9.26 -14.00
C ALA A 23 -7.46 -9.54 -13.15
N GLY A 24 -7.32 -10.77 -12.64
CA GLY A 24 -6.11 -11.20 -11.93
C GLY A 24 -4.86 -11.23 -12.80
N LYS A 25 -4.98 -11.73 -14.05
CA LYS A 25 -3.88 -11.74 -15.03
C LYS A 25 -3.48 -10.32 -15.46
N ASP A 26 -4.46 -9.44 -15.69
CA ASP A 26 -4.23 -8.05 -16.07
C ASP A 26 -3.55 -7.27 -14.93
N LEU A 27 -3.98 -7.48 -13.67
CA LEU A 27 -3.33 -6.89 -12.51
C LEU A 27 -1.90 -7.41 -12.36
N HIS A 28 -1.69 -8.72 -12.50
CA HIS A 28 -0.33 -9.29 -12.44
C HIS A 28 0.57 -8.69 -13.53
N HIS A 29 0.10 -8.62 -14.77
CA HIS A 29 0.83 -8.02 -15.88
C HIS A 29 1.10 -6.52 -15.66
N PHE A 30 0.14 -5.77 -15.13
CA PHE A 30 0.33 -4.36 -14.75
C PHE A 30 1.41 -4.23 -13.67
N LEU A 31 1.34 -5.06 -12.63
CA LEU A 31 2.32 -5.07 -11.55
C LEU A 31 3.71 -5.42 -12.07
N GLN A 32 3.84 -6.44 -12.94
CA GLN A 32 5.11 -6.77 -13.57
C GLN A 32 5.60 -5.62 -14.46
N HIS A 33 4.78 -5.10 -15.37
CA HIS A 33 5.26 -4.08 -16.31
C HIS A 33 5.65 -2.76 -15.61
N HIS A 34 4.92 -2.36 -14.56
CA HIS A 34 5.14 -1.06 -13.90
C HIS A 34 6.10 -1.16 -12.71
N PHE A 35 6.18 -2.31 -12.04
CA PHE A 35 7.06 -2.53 -10.89
C PHE A 35 8.25 -3.47 -11.18
N GLU A 36 8.32 -4.15 -12.33
CA GLU A 36 9.49 -4.93 -12.81
C GLU A 36 10.18 -4.28 -14.01
N TYR A 37 10.03 -2.96 -14.24
CA TYR A 37 10.92 -2.28 -15.18
C TYR A 37 12.35 -2.32 -14.64
N VAL A 38 13.09 -3.35 -15.05
CA VAL A 38 14.52 -3.54 -14.87
C VAL A 38 15.17 -2.97 -16.11
N SER A 39 15.78 -1.79 -15.98
CA SER A 39 16.62 -1.27 -17.06
C SER A 39 17.72 -2.31 -17.34
N PRO A 40 18.03 -2.66 -18.60
CA PRO A 40 19.08 -3.63 -18.94
C PRO A 40 20.50 -3.24 -18.46
N LYS A 41 20.66 -2.05 -17.85
CA LYS A 41 21.89 -1.57 -17.23
C LYS A 41 21.82 -1.55 -15.69
N ALA A 42 20.71 -1.97 -15.10
CA ALA A 42 20.42 -1.79 -13.68
C ALA A 42 21.19 -2.77 -12.78
N ASP A 43 21.66 -3.90 -13.31
CA ASP A 43 22.40 -4.95 -12.59
C ASP A 43 23.68 -4.44 -11.89
N LYS A 44 24.14 -3.23 -12.20
CA LYS A 44 25.31 -2.60 -11.53
C LYS A 44 24.96 -1.45 -10.58
N ILE A 45 23.69 -1.08 -10.40
CA ILE A 45 23.28 0.11 -9.64
C ILE A 45 22.73 -0.25 -8.26
N TRP A 46 22.06 -1.40 -8.13
CA TRP A 46 21.47 -1.88 -6.89
C TRP A 46 22.55 -2.52 -6.01
N HIS A 47 22.82 -1.89 -4.87
CA HIS A 47 23.85 -2.32 -3.94
C HIS A 47 23.39 -2.07 -2.53
N ARG A 48 23.85 -2.89 -1.60
CA ARG A 48 23.64 -2.64 -0.18
C ARG A 48 24.11 -1.23 0.22
N SER A 49 23.23 -0.50 0.89
CA SER A 49 23.45 0.85 1.40
C SER A 49 22.78 0.98 2.75
N THR A 50 23.55 1.26 3.79
CA THR A 50 23.02 1.47 5.14
C THR A 50 22.03 2.64 5.18
N VAL A 51 22.26 3.69 4.38
CA VAL A 51 21.34 4.83 4.25
C VAL A 51 19.97 4.41 3.75
N VAL A 52 19.92 3.50 2.77
CA VAL A 52 18.65 2.96 2.26
C VAL A 52 18.01 2.03 3.28
N GLY A 53 18.79 1.15 3.91
CA GLY A 53 18.28 0.29 4.99
C GLY A 53 17.65 1.09 6.14
N PHE A 54 18.30 2.17 6.60
CA PHE A 54 17.73 3.05 7.62
C PHE A 54 16.49 3.81 7.10
N SER A 55 16.47 4.23 5.83
CA SER A 55 15.33 4.97 5.32
C SER A 55 14.06 4.12 5.19
N CYS A 56 14.19 2.79 5.04
CA CYS A 56 13.05 1.85 5.08
C CYS A 56 12.27 1.95 6.40
N PHE A 57 12.94 2.35 7.49
CA PHE A 57 12.33 2.55 8.81
C PHE A 57 11.63 3.90 8.99
N LEU A 58 11.77 4.84 8.05
CA LEU A 58 11.08 6.13 8.14
C LEU A 58 9.56 5.96 8.13
N LEU A 59 9.04 4.95 7.42
CA LEU A 59 7.61 4.65 7.42
C LEU A 59 7.12 4.28 8.83
N ALA A 60 7.81 3.37 9.50
CA ALA A 60 7.46 2.96 10.86
C ALA A 60 7.69 4.08 11.89
N ILE A 61 8.77 4.86 11.76
CA ILE A 61 9.17 5.90 12.72
C ILE A 61 8.35 7.17 12.59
N ILE A 62 7.95 7.57 11.37
CA ILE A 62 7.24 8.81 11.11
C ILE A 62 5.74 8.55 10.94
N THR A 63 5.36 7.65 10.04
CA THR A 63 3.95 7.39 9.71
C THR A 63 3.26 6.51 10.74
N GLY A 64 3.97 5.53 11.32
CA GLY A 64 3.45 4.67 12.40
C GLY A 64 2.86 5.46 13.58
N PRO A 65 3.61 6.38 14.21
CA PRO A 65 3.09 7.23 15.28
C PRO A 65 1.90 8.09 14.87
N ALA A 66 1.87 8.60 13.63
CA ALA A 66 0.73 9.38 13.13
C ALA A 66 -0.57 8.54 13.12
N PHE A 67 -0.49 7.28 12.69
CA PHE A 67 -1.64 6.36 12.79
C PHE A 67 -2.04 6.08 14.24
N ILE A 68 -1.08 5.91 15.15
CA ILE A 68 -1.36 5.69 16.58
C ILE A 68 -2.10 6.90 17.18
N LEU A 69 -1.63 8.12 16.88
CA LEU A 69 -2.26 9.37 17.33
C LEU A 69 -3.69 9.54 16.80
N GLN A 70 -4.00 8.95 15.65
CA GLN A 70 -5.35 8.91 15.06
C GLN A 70 -6.16 7.67 15.50
N HIS A 71 -5.66 6.89 16.45
CA HIS A 71 -6.28 5.63 16.92
C HIS A 71 -6.46 4.55 15.83
N CYS A 72 -5.74 4.67 14.72
CA CYS A 72 -5.73 3.73 13.59
C CYS A 72 -4.64 2.66 13.80
N PHE A 73 -4.77 1.82 14.83
CA PHE A 73 -3.73 0.84 15.20
C PHE A 73 -3.42 -0.17 14.11
N PHE A 74 -4.40 -0.55 13.29
CA PHE A 74 -4.18 -1.45 12.16
C PHE A 74 -3.26 -0.82 11.11
N GLY A 75 -3.47 0.45 10.76
CA GLY A 75 -2.56 1.20 9.88
C GLY A 75 -1.14 1.26 10.43
N ALA A 76 -0.98 1.49 11.74
CA ALA A 76 0.34 1.47 12.38
C ALA A 76 1.04 0.10 12.27
N LEU A 77 0.31 -1.01 12.43
CA LEU A 77 0.85 -2.37 12.26
C LEU A 77 1.26 -2.63 10.81
N VAL A 78 0.47 -2.16 9.83
CA VAL A 78 0.80 -2.26 8.41
C VAL A 78 2.07 -1.46 8.10
N CYS A 79 2.22 -0.24 8.62
CA CYS A 79 3.47 0.55 8.49
C CYS A 79 4.70 -0.21 9.00
N LEU A 80 4.61 -0.85 10.17
CA LEU A 80 5.71 -1.61 10.73
C LEU A 80 6.05 -2.84 9.86
N THR A 81 5.04 -3.56 9.41
CA THR A 81 5.22 -4.78 8.59
C THR A 81 5.82 -4.43 7.23
N GLU A 82 5.32 -3.38 6.58
CA GLU A 82 5.84 -2.86 5.33
C GLU A 82 7.28 -2.39 5.48
N SER A 83 7.59 -1.64 6.54
CA SER A 83 8.95 -1.17 6.81
C SER A 83 9.96 -2.32 6.96
N LEU A 84 9.57 -3.41 7.59
CA LEU A 84 10.40 -4.62 7.71
C LEU A 84 10.57 -5.34 6.37
N ALA A 85 9.51 -5.41 5.57
CA ALA A 85 9.56 -6.01 4.24
C ALA A 85 10.45 -5.20 3.27
N SER A 86 10.31 -3.88 3.27
CA SER A 86 11.15 -2.96 2.51
C SER A 86 12.61 -3.05 2.94
N PHE A 87 12.90 -3.12 4.25
CA PHE A 87 14.26 -3.38 4.71
C PHE A 87 14.82 -4.72 4.19
N ALA A 88 14.01 -5.79 4.21
CA ALA A 88 14.42 -7.07 3.67
C ALA A 88 14.70 -6.98 2.15
N ALA A 89 13.83 -6.32 1.38
CA ALA A 89 13.96 -6.19 -0.06
C ALA A 89 15.10 -5.24 -0.48
N ASP A 90 15.15 -4.02 0.06
CA ASP A 90 16.04 -2.94 -0.39
C ASP A 90 17.41 -2.92 0.31
N TYR A 91 17.61 -3.71 1.38
CA TYR A 91 18.91 -3.83 2.05
C TYR A 91 19.43 -5.26 2.10
N VAL A 92 18.63 -6.23 2.55
CA VAL A 92 19.12 -7.60 2.75
C VAL A 92 19.29 -8.33 1.41
N PHE A 93 18.25 -8.30 0.58
CA PHE A 93 18.13 -9.07 -0.66
C PHE A 93 18.18 -8.22 -1.94
N ILE A 94 18.69 -6.99 -1.86
CA ILE A 94 18.72 -6.06 -3.00
C ILE A 94 19.55 -6.54 -4.20
N GLU A 95 20.53 -7.42 -3.96
CA GLU A 95 21.40 -7.99 -5.00
C GLU A 95 20.78 -9.23 -5.68
N ASP A 96 19.65 -9.73 -5.18
CA ASP A 96 18.89 -10.86 -5.74
C ASP A 96 17.46 -10.40 -6.07
N ASP A 97 17.25 -10.00 -7.32
CA ASP A 97 15.96 -9.53 -7.84
C ASP A 97 14.91 -10.64 -7.92
N THR A 98 15.33 -11.90 -7.92
CA THR A 98 14.45 -13.07 -7.93
C THR A 98 13.93 -13.45 -6.55
N HIS A 99 14.55 -12.92 -5.49
CA HIS A 99 14.19 -13.25 -4.12
C HIS A 99 12.72 -12.89 -3.82
N PRO A 100 11.93 -13.76 -3.17
CA PRO A 100 10.51 -13.51 -2.90
C PRO A 100 10.26 -12.24 -2.07
N ALA A 101 11.24 -11.77 -1.30
CA ALA A 101 11.15 -10.51 -0.56
C ALA A 101 10.78 -9.32 -1.46
N GLN A 102 11.30 -9.25 -2.69
CA GLN A 102 10.99 -8.18 -3.64
C GLN A 102 9.50 -8.14 -4.02
N ARG A 103 8.85 -9.30 -4.11
CA ARG A 103 7.42 -9.42 -4.40
C ARG A 103 6.58 -9.13 -3.17
N ILE A 104 7.00 -9.64 -2.01
CA ILE A 104 6.29 -9.42 -0.74
C ILE A 104 6.23 -7.93 -0.41
N ASP A 105 7.36 -7.23 -0.54
CA ASP A 105 7.46 -5.78 -0.35
C ASP A 105 6.44 -5.03 -1.23
N ARG A 106 6.41 -5.30 -2.54
CA ARG A 106 5.44 -4.67 -3.45
C ARG A 106 3.98 -4.95 -3.07
N TYR A 107 3.66 -6.16 -2.62
CA TYR A 107 2.30 -6.47 -2.17
C TYR A 107 1.93 -5.73 -0.89
N LEU A 108 2.84 -5.66 0.07
CA LEU A 108 2.63 -4.93 1.32
C LEU A 108 2.56 -3.41 1.07
N CYS A 109 3.29 -2.88 0.09
CA CYS A 109 3.15 -1.50 -0.38
C CYS A 109 1.73 -1.20 -0.87
N VAL A 110 1.15 -2.10 -1.68
CA VAL A 110 -0.24 -1.98 -2.15
C VAL A 110 -1.23 -2.03 -0.97
N VAL A 111 -1.02 -2.95 -0.03
CA VAL A 111 -1.84 -3.05 1.19
C VAL A 111 -1.74 -1.77 2.02
N PHE A 112 -0.54 -1.23 2.20
CA PHE A 112 -0.29 0.02 2.91
C PHE A 112 -1.02 1.21 2.25
N VAL A 113 -0.95 1.35 0.92
CA VAL A 113 -1.68 2.39 0.19
C VAL A 113 -3.19 2.23 0.37
N ALA A 114 -3.72 1.01 0.26
CA ALA A 114 -5.15 0.74 0.41
C ALA A 114 -5.65 1.06 1.83
N VAL A 115 -4.91 0.66 2.87
CA VAL A 115 -5.24 0.95 4.27
C VAL A 115 -5.17 2.45 4.54
N THR A 116 -4.13 3.13 4.06
CA THR A 116 -4.00 4.59 4.19
C THR A 116 -5.17 5.32 3.52
N TRP A 117 -5.58 4.88 2.32
CA TRP A 117 -6.74 5.45 1.64
C TRP A 117 -8.03 5.24 2.42
N TYR A 118 -8.26 4.03 2.91
CA TYR A 118 -9.43 3.70 3.70
C TYR A 118 -9.50 4.57 4.97
N ASP A 119 -8.42 4.61 5.75
CA ASP A 119 -8.36 5.39 6.99
C ASP A 119 -8.53 6.89 6.73
N CYS A 120 -7.93 7.42 5.67
CA CYS A 120 -8.08 8.83 5.34
C CYS A 120 -9.49 9.20 4.85
N ILE A 121 -10.10 8.40 3.96
CA ILE A 121 -11.41 8.73 3.38
C ILE A 121 -12.53 8.44 4.38
N VAL A 122 -12.52 7.27 5.00
CA VAL A 122 -13.59 6.81 5.89
C VAL A 122 -13.36 7.29 7.32
N GLY A 123 -12.13 7.14 7.83
CA GLY A 123 -11.78 7.47 9.22
C GLY A 123 -11.56 8.97 9.47
N LEU A 124 -11.06 9.71 8.48
CA LEU A 124 -10.68 11.12 8.62
C LEU A 124 -11.44 12.08 7.68
N SER A 125 -12.44 11.59 6.94
CA SER A 125 -13.30 12.40 6.04
C SER A 125 -12.55 13.18 4.96
N TYR A 126 -11.38 12.71 4.54
CA TYR A 126 -10.71 13.31 3.40
C TYR A 126 -11.43 13.04 2.09
N SER A 127 -11.37 14.02 1.19
CA SER A 127 -11.82 13.81 -0.19
C SER A 127 -10.87 12.87 -0.94
N VAL A 128 -11.42 12.08 -1.86
CA VAL A 128 -10.63 11.24 -2.78
C VAL A 128 -9.61 12.09 -3.57
N VAL A 129 -9.98 13.32 -3.93
CA VAL A 129 -9.09 14.26 -4.63
C VAL A 129 -7.84 14.57 -3.81
N THR A 130 -8.00 14.81 -2.50
CA THR A 130 -6.89 15.04 -1.58
C THR A 130 -5.93 13.84 -1.55
N MET A 131 -6.46 12.62 -1.52
CA MET A 131 -5.65 11.40 -1.53
C MET A 131 -4.90 11.20 -2.84
N CYS A 132 -5.54 11.46 -3.98
CA CYS A 132 -4.87 11.42 -5.28
C CYS A 132 -3.73 12.43 -5.38
N LEU A 133 -3.94 13.67 -4.90
CA LEU A 133 -2.91 14.71 -4.88
C LEU A 133 -1.72 14.34 -3.98
N LEU A 134 -1.93 13.52 -2.95
CA LEU A 134 -0.85 13.03 -2.09
C LEU A 134 -0.08 11.86 -2.74
N MET A 135 -0.79 10.89 -3.32
CA MET A 135 -0.16 9.66 -3.81
C MET A 135 0.54 9.83 -5.16
N VAL A 136 0.04 10.71 -6.03
CA VAL A 136 0.67 10.95 -7.34
C VAL A 136 2.14 11.38 -7.20
N PRO A 137 2.49 12.36 -6.34
CA PRO A 137 3.89 12.70 -6.05
C PRO A 137 4.71 11.53 -5.50
N VAL A 138 4.13 10.70 -4.61
CA VAL A 138 4.84 9.54 -4.02
C VAL A 138 5.21 8.52 -5.09
N PHE A 139 4.27 8.17 -5.98
CA PHE A 139 4.55 7.28 -7.11
C PHE A 139 5.53 7.92 -8.11
N ALA A 140 5.44 9.22 -8.36
CA ALA A 140 6.40 9.93 -9.20
C ALA A 140 7.83 9.87 -8.63
N LEU A 141 7.98 10.02 -7.30
CA LEU A 141 9.27 9.87 -6.62
C LEU A 141 9.82 8.44 -6.68
N LEU A 142 8.95 7.43 -6.57
CA LEU A 142 9.34 6.03 -6.78
C LEU A 142 9.89 5.82 -8.20
N HIS A 143 9.17 6.27 -9.23
CA HIS A 143 9.64 6.18 -10.61
C HIS A 143 10.94 6.97 -10.83
N PHE A 144 11.07 8.15 -10.23
CA PHE A 144 12.28 8.96 -10.29
C PHE A 144 13.49 8.26 -9.64
N SER A 145 13.26 7.56 -8.52
CA SER A 145 14.25 6.72 -7.86
C SER A 145 14.72 5.57 -8.76
N ARG A 146 13.80 4.89 -9.43
CA ARG A 146 14.11 3.79 -10.38
C ARG A 146 14.82 4.26 -11.65
N ALA A 147 14.61 5.51 -12.06
CA ALA A 147 15.31 6.12 -13.19
C ALA A 147 16.77 6.54 -12.87
N SER A 148 17.35 6.06 -11.78
CA SER A 148 18.73 6.34 -11.40
C SER A 148 19.72 5.60 -12.31
N THR A 149 20.82 6.27 -12.68
CA THR A 149 21.87 5.68 -13.53
C THR A 149 23.17 5.42 -12.77
N THR A 150 23.26 5.84 -11.50
CA THR A 150 24.43 5.65 -10.63
C THR A 150 23.99 5.25 -9.22
N LYS A 151 24.85 4.53 -8.49
CA LYS A 151 24.60 4.15 -7.09
C LYS A 151 24.26 5.36 -6.21
N ARG A 152 25.01 6.45 -6.35
CA ARG A 152 24.77 7.68 -5.56
C ARG A 152 23.40 8.28 -5.86
N GLN A 153 23.00 8.38 -7.13
CA GLN A 153 21.67 8.86 -7.49
C GLN A 153 20.58 7.98 -6.92
N TRP A 154 20.73 6.66 -7.03
CA TRP A 154 19.75 5.71 -6.50
C TRP A 154 19.58 5.88 -4.98
N VAL A 155 20.67 5.83 -4.20
CA VAL A 155 20.62 6.01 -2.74
C VAL A 155 19.94 7.33 -2.37
N THR A 156 20.32 8.44 -3.01
CA THR A 156 19.74 9.76 -2.69
C THR A 156 18.26 9.83 -3.06
N ARG A 157 17.87 9.41 -4.27
CA ARG A 157 16.48 9.50 -4.71
C ARG A 157 15.56 8.55 -3.95
N HIS A 158 16.05 7.35 -3.65
CA HIS A 158 15.31 6.37 -2.86
C HIS A 158 15.14 6.84 -1.40
N PHE A 159 16.17 7.43 -0.80
CA PHE A 159 16.05 8.10 0.49
C PHE A 159 15.01 9.23 0.48
N ILE A 160 15.04 10.08 -0.54
CA ILE A 160 14.07 11.19 -0.70
C ILE A 160 12.65 10.65 -0.84
N TRP A 161 12.44 9.57 -1.60
CA TRP A 161 11.15 8.92 -1.73
C TRP A 161 10.62 8.42 -0.38
N HIS A 162 11.42 7.69 0.40
CA HIS A 162 11.04 7.27 1.76
C HIS A 162 10.72 8.44 2.68
N LEU A 163 11.57 9.48 2.68
CA LEU A 163 11.40 10.63 3.57
C LEU A 163 10.14 11.44 3.23
N LEU A 164 9.99 11.85 1.97
CA LEU A 164 8.87 12.68 1.54
C LEU A 164 7.55 11.90 1.55
N GLY A 165 7.58 10.61 1.17
CA GLY A 165 6.42 9.73 1.26
C GLY A 165 5.94 9.59 2.71
N SER A 166 6.84 9.20 3.62
CA SER A 166 6.49 8.99 5.04
C SER A 166 6.00 10.28 5.70
N THR A 167 6.67 11.41 5.44
CA THR A 167 6.29 12.72 5.99
C THR A 167 4.97 13.21 5.40
N GLY A 168 4.75 13.08 4.09
CA GLY A 168 3.52 13.49 3.44
C GLY A 168 2.31 12.73 3.97
N VAL A 169 2.42 11.41 4.13
CA VAL A 169 1.35 10.59 4.71
C VAL A 169 1.12 10.96 6.17
N ALA A 170 2.18 11.11 6.98
CA ALA A 170 2.03 11.47 8.39
C ALA A 170 1.35 12.84 8.58
N LEU A 171 1.77 13.85 7.81
CA LEU A 171 1.13 15.18 7.86
C LEU A 171 -0.35 15.12 7.46
N THR A 172 -0.68 14.27 6.49
CA THR A 172 -2.08 14.06 6.07
C THR A 172 -2.89 13.41 7.16
N LEU A 173 -2.37 12.37 7.82
CA LEU A 173 -3.06 11.74 8.95
C LEU A 173 -3.26 12.74 10.10
N LEU A 174 -2.25 13.56 10.41
CA LEU A 174 -2.30 14.51 11.52
C LEU A 174 -3.17 15.75 11.24
N ALA A 175 -3.32 16.14 9.98
CA ALA A 175 -4.22 17.23 9.59
C ALA A 175 -5.69 16.79 9.54
N GLY A 176 -5.97 15.48 9.64
CA GLY A 176 -7.30 14.92 9.51
C GLY A 176 -8.13 15.18 10.74
N THR A 177 -9.41 15.52 10.56
CA THR A 177 -10.36 15.56 11.67
C THR A 177 -11.03 14.20 11.80
N PRO A 178 -10.83 13.47 12.91
CA PRO A 178 -11.45 12.17 13.12
C PRO A 178 -12.96 12.25 12.95
N THR A 179 -13.53 11.43 12.06
CA THR A 179 -15.00 11.34 11.89
C THR A 179 -15.68 10.71 13.10
N TRP A 180 -14.91 9.92 13.85
CA TRP A 180 -15.31 9.27 15.10
C TRP A 180 -15.45 10.25 16.28
N SER A 181 -15.15 11.54 16.08
CA SER A 181 -15.41 12.58 17.08
C SER A 181 -16.90 12.93 17.21
N HIS A 182 -17.81 12.18 16.59
CA HIS A 182 -19.21 12.20 17.00
C HIS A 182 -19.32 11.75 18.47
N PRO A 183 -19.71 12.66 19.38
CA PRO A 183 -19.89 12.31 20.77
C PRO A 183 -21.07 11.34 20.82
N HIS A 184 -20.85 10.19 21.45
CA HIS A 184 -21.90 9.23 21.84
C HIS A 184 -22.42 8.26 20.76
N ILE A 185 -21.58 7.34 20.29
CA ILE A 185 -22.00 5.95 20.54
C ILE A 185 -21.87 5.79 22.05
N LYS A 186 -22.95 6.14 22.78
CA LYS A 186 -23.18 5.50 24.07
C LYS A 186 -23.10 4.03 23.71
N ILE A 187 -22.02 3.36 24.13
CA ILE A 187 -22.08 1.93 24.38
C ILE A 187 -23.28 1.86 25.31
N PHE A 188 -24.45 1.54 24.76
CA PHE A 188 -25.61 1.27 25.58
C PHE A 188 -25.07 0.28 26.59
N PRO A 189 -25.08 0.57 27.90
CA PRO A 189 -24.67 -0.42 28.87
C PRO A 189 -25.51 -1.63 28.51
N VAL A 190 -24.84 -2.67 27.98
CA VAL A 190 -25.45 -3.97 27.80
C VAL A 190 -25.88 -4.27 29.20
N SER A 191 -27.18 -4.11 29.45
CA SER A 191 -27.74 -4.31 30.76
C SER A 191 -27.44 -5.76 31.02
N ALA A 192 -26.42 -6.01 31.85
CA ALA A 192 -26.05 -7.36 32.23
C ALA A 192 -27.38 -8.01 32.65
N PRO A 193 -27.80 -9.11 32.00
CA PRO A 193 -29.05 -9.73 32.38
C PRO A 193 -28.98 -9.98 33.88
N LYS A 194 -29.89 -9.32 34.62
CA LYS A 194 -30.06 -9.50 36.06
C LYS A 194 -30.48 -10.95 36.29
N GLY A 195 -29.52 -11.88 36.35
CA GLY A 195 -29.89 -13.29 36.35
C GLY A 195 -28.77 -14.32 36.37
N VAL A 196 -27.51 -13.94 36.57
CA VAL A 196 -26.43 -14.93 36.71
C VAL A 196 -25.65 -14.68 38.01
N SER A 197 -26.36 -14.81 39.13
CA SER A 197 -25.76 -15.13 40.42
C SER A 197 -25.49 -16.63 40.44
N PHE A 198 -24.40 -17.07 39.80
CA PHE A 198 -23.93 -18.44 40.05
C PHE A 198 -23.26 -18.47 41.41
N LEU A 199 -23.82 -19.31 42.28
CA LEU A 199 -23.27 -19.68 43.57
C LEU A 199 -21.80 -20.10 43.42
N LEU A 200 -20.91 -19.44 44.15
CA LEU A 200 -19.71 -20.07 44.67
C LEU A 200 -19.96 -20.28 46.16
N ALA A 201 -20.40 -21.50 46.47
CA ALA A 201 -20.36 -22.14 47.78
C ALA A 201 -19.70 -23.51 47.56
#